data_AF-P59839-F1
#
_entry.id   AF-P59839-F1
#
_cell.length_a   1.000
_cell.length_b   1.000
_cell.length_c   1.000
_cell.angle_alpha   90.00
_cell.angle_beta   90.00
_cell.angle_gamma   90.00
#
_symmetry.space_group_name_H-M   'P 1'
#
loop_
_entity.id
_entity.type
_entity.pdbx_description
1 polymer ?
#
loop_
_entity_poly.entity_id
_entity_poly.type
_entity_poly.pdbx_seq_one_letter_code
_entity_poly.pdbx_strand_id
1 'polypeptide(L)'
;MQASIQNRIFFGLVVLWSTTVLEPLRAIPRMDLNDYPQPIAGHQRWVIQLPGLLAKSSDPGLSTNAVDWRVQLIVGRTIQLVCNQYHLAGQGLRMERFQGAEQRMLYSVAGAVKVMSTRMVCPPDEPKRESFLVLGSKPYLVPYNASFPIVVDVPDGLEVRWRLWKAEITQREAIKL
;
A
#
# COMPACT_ATOMS: atom_id res chain seq x y z
N MET A 1 76.44 30.46 -35.61
CA MET A 1 75.19 30.97 -35.02
C MET A 1 74.14 29.86 -35.12
N GLN A 2 73.79 29.22 -33.99
CA GLN A 2 72.72 28.22 -33.91
C GLN A 2 71.39 28.95 -33.67
N ALA A 3 70.38 28.69 -34.50
CA ALA A 3 69.01 29.12 -34.26
C ALA A 3 68.11 27.86 -34.29
N SER A 4 67.75 27.38 -33.10
CA SER A 4 66.82 26.28 -32.86
C SER A 4 65.42 26.87 -32.72
N ILE A 5 64.54 26.60 -33.69
CA ILE A 5 63.13 27.00 -33.66
C ILE A 5 62.31 25.82 -33.12
N GLN A 6 61.92 25.91 -31.84
CA GLN A 6 61.07 24.94 -31.17
C GLN A 6 59.60 25.20 -31.55
N ASN A 7 59.02 24.32 -32.38
CA ASN A 7 57.63 24.39 -32.80
C ASN A 7 56.71 24.00 -31.63
N ARG A 8 56.06 24.97 -30.98
CA ARG A 8 55.10 24.73 -29.89
C ARG A 8 53.69 24.54 -30.46
N ILE A 9 53.27 23.29 -30.62
CA ILE A 9 51.89 22.93 -30.96
C ILE A 9 51.06 23.06 -29.68
N PHE A 10 50.26 24.12 -29.58
CA PHE A 10 49.24 24.30 -28.54
C PHE A 10 48.04 23.39 -28.86
N PHE A 11 47.89 22.29 -28.12
CA PHE A 11 46.62 21.55 -28.09
C PHE A 11 45.58 22.37 -27.30
N GLY A 12 44.61 22.93 -28.02
CA GLY A 12 43.48 23.64 -27.42
C GLY A 12 42.61 22.71 -26.59
N LEU A 13 42.45 23.03 -25.31
CA LEU A 13 41.56 22.34 -24.37
C LEU A 13 40.11 22.80 -24.61
N VAL A 14 39.32 22.05 -25.39
CA VAL A 14 37.88 22.30 -25.55
C VAL A 14 37.15 21.73 -24.33
N VAL A 15 36.78 22.60 -23.39
CA VAL A 15 35.94 22.23 -22.23
C VAL A 15 34.48 22.30 -22.65
N LEU A 16 33.86 21.13 -22.88
CA LEU A 16 32.42 20.99 -23.12
C LEU A 16 31.66 21.11 -21.79
N TRP A 17 31.09 22.28 -21.55
CA TRP A 17 30.16 22.51 -20.44
C TRP A 17 28.84 21.80 -20.72
N SER A 18 28.70 20.58 -20.22
CA SER A 18 27.43 19.86 -20.25
C SER A 18 26.53 20.45 -19.18
N THR A 19 25.67 21.40 -19.52
CA THR A 19 24.63 21.89 -18.60
C THR A 19 23.56 20.82 -18.50
N THR A 20 23.68 19.92 -17.54
CA THR A 20 22.55 19.09 -17.11
C THR A 20 21.49 20.02 -16.54
N VAL A 21 20.42 20.24 -17.30
CA VAL A 21 19.21 20.90 -16.80
C VAL A 21 18.64 19.98 -15.73
N LEU A 22 18.84 20.33 -14.46
CA LEU A 22 18.21 19.62 -13.35
C LEU A 22 16.73 20.00 -13.37
N GLU A 23 15.89 19.11 -13.90
CA GLU A 23 14.45 19.30 -13.76
C GLU A 23 14.11 19.37 -12.26
N PRO A 24 13.31 20.35 -11.83
CA PRO A 24 12.92 20.44 -10.44
C PRO A 24 12.19 19.15 -10.07
N LEU A 25 12.63 18.51 -8.99
CA LEU A 25 11.93 17.39 -8.34
C LEU A 25 10.49 17.83 -8.03
N ARG A 26 9.55 17.54 -8.92
CA ARG A 26 8.13 17.76 -8.66
C ARG A 26 7.72 16.79 -7.58
N ALA A 27 7.23 17.32 -6.46
CA ALA A 27 6.57 16.51 -5.45
C ALA A 27 5.37 15.81 -6.10
N ILE A 28 5.33 14.48 -6.05
CA ILE A 28 4.12 13.74 -6.46
C ILE A 28 2.99 14.22 -5.56
N PRO A 29 1.89 14.77 -6.11
CA PRO A 29 0.78 15.24 -5.31
C PRO A 29 0.20 14.04 -4.55
N ARG A 30 0.44 14.02 -3.23
CA ARG A 30 -0.10 12.98 -2.34
C ARG A 30 -1.62 13.10 -2.35
N MET A 31 -2.31 11.97 -2.49
CA MET A 31 -3.77 11.90 -2.57
C MET A 31 -4.40 12.55 -3.82
N ASP A 32 -3.70 12.60 -4.96
CA ASP A 32 -4.36 12.89 -6.24
C ASP A 32 -5.22 11.69 -6.67
N LEU A 33 -6.54 11.92 -6.77
CA LEU A 33 -7.54 10.91 -7.14
C LEU A 33 -8.28 11.25 -8.44
N ASN A 34 -7.86 12.27 -9.19
CA ASN A 34 -8.61 12.78 -10.35
C ASN A 34 -8.88 11.73 -11.42
N ASP A 35 -7.99 10.76 -11.56
CA ASP A 35 -8.07 9.70 -12.58
C ASP A 35 -8.70 8.39 -12.06
N TYR A 36 -9.15 8.35 -10.80
CA TYR A 36 -9.88 7.19 -10.29
C TYR A 36 -11.38 7.37 -10.57
N PRO A 37 -12.09 6.32 -11.05
CA PRO A 37 -13.53 6.40 -11.23
C PRO A 37 -14.21 6.70 -9.90
N GLN A 38 -15.39 7.31 -9.92
CA GLN A 38 -16.19 7.44 -8.71
C GLN A 38 -16.63 6.05 -8.21
N PRO A 39 -16.72 5.83 -6.89
CA PRO A 39 -17.31 4.60 -6.35
C PRO A 39 -18.70 4.36 -6.94
N ILE A 40 -19.05 3.09 -7.16
CA ILE A 40 -20.41 2.72 -7.57
C ILE A 40 -21.42 3.05 -6.44
N ALA A 41 -22.70 3.16 -6.79
CA ALA A 41 -23.75 3.44 -5.80
C ALA A 41 -23.80 2.37 -4.69
N GLY A 42 -23.89 2.80 -3.43
CA GLY A 42 -23.86 1.94 -2.24
C GLY A 42 -22.44 1.56 -1.78
N HIS A 43 -21.41 2.15 -2.39
CA HIS A 43 -20.02 2.02 -1.98
C HIS A 43 -19.42 3.38 -1.60
N GLN A 44 -18.40 3.32 -0.76
CA GLN A 44 -17.61 4.44 -0.28
C GLN A 44 -16.12 4.20 -0.52
N ARG A 45 -15.37 5.29 -0.69
CA ARG A 45 -13.91 5.28 -0.92
C ARG A 45 -13.13 5.54 0.35
N TRP A 46 -12.16 4.68 0.61
CA TRP A 46 -11.12 4.83 1.62
C TRP A 46 -9.76 5.00 0.94
N VAL A 47 -8.90 5.84 1.53
CA VAL A 47 -7.59 6.14 0.96
C VAL A 47 -6.52 6.02 2.04
N ILE A 48 -5.47 5.26 1.75
CA ILE A 48 -4.30 5.14 2.62
C ILE A 48 -3.12 5.80 1.90
N GLN A 49 -2.67 6.94 2.44
CA GLN A 49 -1.41 7.56 2.04
C GLN A 49 -0.30 7.08 2.96
N LEU A 50 0.60 6.25 2.43
CA LEU A 50 1.76 5.79 3.18
C LEU A 50 2.75 6.95 3.39
N PRO A 51 3.46 7.00 4.53
CA PRO A 51 4.47 8.03 4.78
C PRO A 51 5.69 7.81 3.88
N GLY A 52 6.19 8.85 3.22
CA GLY A 52 7.44 8.74 2.45
C GLY A 52 8.68 8.57 3.32
N LEU A 53 8.66 9.14 4.53
CA LEU A 53 9.72 8.99 5.53
C LEU A 53 9.36 7.84 6.48
N LEU A 54 10.19 6.80 6.47
CA LEU A 54 9.94 5.59 7.23
C LEU A 54 10.45 5.72 8.67
N ALA A 55 9.62 5.36 9.65
CA ALA A 55 10.11 5.11 11.00
C ALA A 55 11.05 3.90 10.96
N LYS A 56 12.34 4.14 11.25
CA LYS A 56 13.33 3.07 11.42
C LYS A 56 12.88 2.19 12.59
N SER A 57 12.88 0.87 12.36
CA SER A 57 12.72 -0.07 13.46
C SER A 57 14.01 -0.06 14.29
N SER A 58 13.91 -0.16 15.61
CA SER A 58 15.05 -0.45 16.47
C SER A 58 15.41 -1.94 16.47
N ASP A 59 14.52 -2.80 15.97
CA ASP A 59 14.76 -4.23 15.83
C ASP A 59 15.75 -4.51 14.68
N PRO A 60 16.97 -5.00 14.98
CA PRO A 60 17.96 -5.31 13.95
C PRO A 60 17.58 -6.51 13.07
N GLY A 61 16.61 -7.32 13.48
CA GLY A 61 16.10 -8.46 12.71
C GLY A 61 15.17 -8.07 11.57
N LEU A 62 14.67 -6.83 11.53
CA LEU A 62 13.72 -6.36 10.52
C LEU A 62 14.40 -5.55 9.42
N SER A 63 14.04 -5.82 8.16
CA SER A 63 14.58 -5.09 7.01
C SER A 63 14.24 -3.59 7.09
N THR A 64 15.23 -2.75 6.80
CA THR A 64 15.07 -1.30 6.63
C THR A 64 14.69 -0.92 5.20
N ASN A 65 14.66 -1.87 4.26
CA ASN A 65 14.32 -1.63 2.86
C ASN A 65 12.82 -1.78 2.63
N ALA A 66 12.19 -0.73 2.08
CA ALA A 66 10.76 -0.68 1.83
C ALA A 66 10.26 -1.76 0.86
N VAL A 67 11.10 -2.26 -0.05
CA VAL A 67 10.73 -3.32 -1.00
C VAL A 67 10.33 -4.63 -0.32
N ASP A 68 10.86 -4.86 0.88
CA ASP A 68 10.58 -6.05 1.68
C ASP A 68 9.29 -5.92 2.50
N TRP A 69 8.66 -4.74 2.49
CA TRP A 69 7.52 -4.44 3.35
C TRP A 69 6.19 -4.67 2.63
N ARG A 70 5.16 -4.96 3.41
CA ARG A 70 3.79 -5.15 2.92
C ARG A 70 2.82 -4.32 3.73
N VAL A 71 1.76 -3.85 3.08
CA VAL A 71 0.61 -3.26 3.74
C VAL A 71 -0.52 -4.28 3.69
N GLN A 72 -1.03 -4.66 4.86
CA GLN A 72 -2.23 -5.47 4.96
C GLN A 72 -3.44 -4.56 4.90
N LEU A 73 -4.32 -4.80 3.93
CA LEU A 73 -5.64 -4.21 3.87
C LEU A 73 -6.61 -5.07 4.68
N ILE A 74 -7.31 -4.45 5.63
CA ILE A 74 -8.21 -5.11 6.56
C ILE A 74 -9.58 -4.46 6.39
N VAL A 75 -10.40 -5.04 5.51
CA VAL A 75 -11.80 -4.64 5.34
C VAL A 75 -12.64 -5.35 6.38
N GLY A 76 -13.53 -4.62 7.03
CA GLY A 76 -14.37 -5.20 8.07
C GLY A 76 -15.51 -4.30 8.50
N ARG A 77 -16.14 -4.64 9.62
CA ARG A 77 -17.22 -3.85 10.20
C ARG A 77 -17.21 -3.99 11.72
N THR A 78 -17.27 -2.87 12.41
CA THR A 78 -17.50 -2.84 13.86
C THR A 78 -18.97 -3.16 14.15
N ILE A 79 -19.22 -4.16 15.00
CA ILE A 79 -20.55 -4.56 15.44
C ILE A 79 -20.58 -4.80 16.96
N GLN A 80 -21.78 -4.75 17.53
CA GLN A 80 -22.03 -5.18 18.90
C GLN A 80 -22.33 -6.69 18.91
N LEU A 81 -21.49 -7.46 19.59
CA LEU A 81 -21.61 -8.90 19.76
C LEU A 81 -22.43 -9.24 21.02
N VAL A 82 -23.11 -10.37 20.94
CA VAL A 82 -23.66 -11.14 22.09
C VAL A 82 -23.04 -12.54 22.08
N CYS A 83 -23.64 -13.52 22.74
CA CYS A 83 -23.10 -14.89 22.89
C CYS A 83 -22.80 -15.60 21.56
N ASN A 84 -23.43 -15.16 20.47
CA ASN A 84 -23.26 -15.76 19.16
C ASN A 84 -21.86 -15.54 18.58
N GLN A 85 -21.43 -16.49 17.74
CA GLN A 85 -20.26 -16.31 16.89
C GLN A 85 -20.68 -15.59 15.63
N TYR A 86 -19.86 -14.64 15.16
CA TYR A 86 -20.15 -13.81 14.00
C TYR A 86 -19.02 -13.83 12.98
N HIS A 87 -19.36 -13.70 11.70
CA HIS A 87 -18.40 -13.48 10.62
C HIS A 87 -19.05 -12.65 9.50
N LEU A 88 -18.20 -12.06 8.64
CA LEU A 88 -18.65 -11.40 7.42
C LEU A 88 -18.62 -12.40 6.25
N ALA A 89 -19.73 -12.49 5.53
CA ALA A 89 -19.87 -13.29 4.32
C ALA A 89 -20.05 -12.37 3.10
N GLY A 90 -19.22 -12.57 2.08
CA GLY A 90 -19.20 -11.78 0.86
C GLY A 90 -17.95 -12.07 0.02
N GLN A 91 -17.82 -11.40 -1.11
CA GLN A 91 -16.61 -11.49 -1.93
C GLN A 91 -15.46 -10.77 -1.22
N GLY A 92 -14.24 -11.30 -1.31
CA GLY A 92 -13.04 -10.62 -0.81
C GLY A 92 -12.64 -9.43 -1.69
N LEU A 93 -11.59 -8.72 -1.27
CA LEU A 93 -10.96 -7.67 -2.07
C LEU A 93 -10.49 -8.21 -3.43
N ARG A 94 -10.73 -7.44 -4.48
CA ARG A 94 -10.16 -7.60 -5.81
C ARG A 94 -9.31 -6.40 -6.14
N MET A 95 -8.33 -6.58 -7.02
CA MET A 95 -7.49 -5.51 -7.54
C MET A 95 -7.78 -5.33 -9.02
N GLU A 96 -7.95 -4.08 -9.43
CA GLU A 96 -8.00 -3.64 -10.81
C GLU A 96 -6.82 -2.70 -11.09
N ARG A 97 -6.13 -2.93 -12.21
CA ARG A 97 -5.03 -2.10 -12.69
C ARG A 97 -5.53 -1.27 -13.87
N PHE A 98 -5.36 0.05 -13.79
CA PHE A 98 -5.69 0.94 -14.90
C PHE A 98 -4.58 0.94 -15.94
N GLN A 99 -4.94 0.83 -17.22
CA GLN A 99 -3.99 0.96 -18.32
C GLN A 99 -3.61 2.44 -18.53
N GLY A 100 -2.36 2.72 -18.89
CA GLY A 100 -1.89 4.08 -19.18
C GLY A 100 -1.68 5.00 -17.97
N ALA A 101 -2.16 4.62 -16.79
CA ALA A 101 -1.83 5.27 -15.52
C ALA A 101 -0.70 4.49 -14.84
N GLU A 102 0.48 5.09 -14.71
CA GLU A 102 1.62 4.42 -14.07
C GLU A 102 1.24 3.88 -12.68
N GLN A 103 1.23 2.55 -12.56
CA GLN A 103 1.09 1.80 -11.31
C GLN A 103 -0.12 2.12 -10.40
N ARG A 104 -1.20 2.71 -10.94
CA ARG A 104 -2.44 2.95 -10.18
C ARG A 104 -3.27 1.67 -10.05
N MET A 105 -3.62 1.33 -8.81
CA MET A 105 -4.40 0.14 -8.46
C MET A 105 -5.65 0.56 -7.68
N LEU A 106 -6.81 0.07 -8.09
CA LEU A 106 -8.04 0.16 -7.30
C LEU A 106 -8.29 -1.18 -6.64
N TYR A 107 -8.47 -1.17 -5.33
CA TYR A 107 -8.89 -2.35 -4.57
C TYR A 107 -10.38 -2.22 -4.27
N SER A 108 -11.19 -3.25 -4.55
CA SER A 108 -12.63 -3.15 -4.35
C SER A 108 -13.25 -4.43 -3.79
N VAL A 109 -14.30 -4.26 -3.00
CA VAL A 109 -15.19 -5.37 -2.58
C VAL A 109 -16.43 -5.33 -3.45
N ALA A 110 -16.59 -6.35 -4.30
CA ALA A 110 -17.75 -6.46 -5.18
C ALA A 110 -18.97 -7.03 -4.44
N GLY A 111 -20.14 -6.47 -4.74
CA GLY A 111 -21.42 -6.93 -4.20
C GLY A 111 -21.59 -6.68 -2.70
N ALA A 112 -22.65 -7.26 -2.12
CA ALA A 112 -23.00 -7.05 -0.72
C ALA A 112 -22.17 -7.94 0.22
N VAL A 113 -21.88 -7.40 1.41
CA VAL A 113 -21.29 -8.14 2.54
C VAL A 113 -22.32 -8.24 3.65
N LYS A 114 -22.58 -9.46 4.14
CA LYS A 114 -23.57 -9.75 5.18
C LYS A 114 -22.89 -10.20 6.45
N VAL A 115 -23.44 -9.78 7.59
CA VAL A 115 -23.09 -10.35 8.89
C VAL A 115 -23.83 -11.68 9.04
N MET A 116 -23.09 -12.75 9.28
CA MET A 116 -23.61 -14.09 9.57
C MET A 116 -23.33 -14.43 11.03
N SER A 117 -24.26 -15.13 11.69
CA SER A 117 -24.08 -15.55 13.08
C SER A 117 -24.63 -16.93 13.37
N THR A 118 -24.17 -17.54 14.47
CA THR A 118 -24.90 -18.63 15.12
C THR A 118 -26.24 -18.13 15.67
N ARG A 119 -27.11 -19.05 16.13
CA ARG A 119 -28.44 -18.74 16.70
C ARG A 119 -28.64 -19.36 18.09
N MET A 120 -27.69 -19.15 18.98
CA MET A 120 -27.81 -19.53 20.38
C MET A 120 -28.77 -18.58 21.11
N VAL A 121 -29.50 -19.12 22.09
CA VAL A 121 -30.31 -18.33 23.02
C VAL A 121 -29.35 -17.66 24.00
N CYS A 122 -29.18 -16.34 23.86
CA CYS A 122 -28.33 -15.57 24.74
C CYS A 122 -29.06 -15.18 26.03
N PRO A 123 -28.37 -15.11 27.19
CA PRO A 123 -28.95 -14.59 28.42
C PRO A 123 -29.53 -13.18 28.22
N PRO A 124 -30.67 -12.84 28.86
CA PRO A 124 -31.36 -11.57 28.64
C PRO A 124 -30.56 -10.34 29.08
N ASP A 125 -29.65 -10.51 30.04
CA ASP A 125 -28.77 -9.48 30.62
C ASP A 125 -27.34 -9.57 30.09
N GLU A 126 -27.10 -10.34 29.02
CA GLU A 126 -25.75 -10.49 28.47
C GLU A 126 -25.18 -9.13 28.02
N PRO A 127 -23.99 -8.74 28.53
CA PRO A 127 -23.37 -7.49 28.14
C PRO A 127 -22.94 -7.54 26.68
N LYS A 128 -23.37 -6.54 25.90
CA LYS A 128 -22.91 -6.36 24.52
C LYS A 128 -21.45 -5.91 24.49
N ARG A 129 -20.68 -6.48 23.56
CA ARG A 129 -19.28 -6.12 23.35
C ARG A 129 -19.07 -5.60 21.93
N GLU A 130 -18.40 -4.47 21.80
CA GLU A 130 -17.94 -4.00 20.49
C GLU A 130 -16.80 -4.87 19.95
N SER A 131 -16.91 -5.30 18.69
CA SER A 131 -15.86 -6.05 18.01
C SER A 131 -15.81 -5.71 16.52
N PHE A 132 -14.61 -5.80 15.94
CA PHE A 132 -14.38 -5.61 14.53
C PHE A 132 -14.33 -6.96 13.80
N LEU A 133 -15.34 -7.25 12.99
CA LEU A 133 -15.32 -8.43 12.12
C LEU A 133 -14.51 -8.14 10.86
N VAL A 134 -13.61 -9.05 10.51
CA VAL A 134 -12.82 -8.95 9.27
C VAL A 134 -13.48 -9.76 8.16
N LEU A 135 -13.48 -9.21 6.95
CA LEU A 135 -13.94 -9.89 5.74
C LEU A 135 -12.86 -10.84 5.21
N GLY A 136 -13.22 -12.11 5.07
CA GLY A 136 -12.31 -13.16 4.58
C GLY A 136 -11.35 -13.69 5.65
N SER A 137 -10.74 -14.84 5.37
CA SER A 137 -9.83 -15.54 6.31
C SER A 137 -8.35 -15.37 5.99
N LYS A 138 -8.00 -15.00 4.76
CA LYS A 138 -6.62 -14.79 4.32
C LYS A 138 -6.27 -13.30 4.32
N PRO A 139 -5.07 -12.91 4.79
CA PRO A 139 -4.66 -11.50 4.75
C PRO A 139 -4.50 -11.03 3.30
N TYR A 140 -4.98 -9.82 3.01
CA TYR A 140 -4.76 -9.17 1.73
C TYR A 140 -3.55 -8.24 1.83
N LEU A 141 -2.40 -8.68 1.30
CA LEU A 141 -1.14 -7.95 1.36
C LEU A 141 -0.83 -7.25 0.03
N VAL A 142 -0.53 -5.96 0.08
CA VAL A 142 -0.07 -5.18 -1.06
C VAL A 142 1.36 -4.67 -0.83
N PRO A 143 2.15 -4.39 -1.87
CA PRO A 143 3.48 -3.82 -1.70
C PRO A 143 3.46 -2.50 -0.94
N TYR A 144 4.48 -2.26 -0.12
CA TYR A 144 4.70 -0.92 0.41
C TYR A 144 5.27 -0.03 -0.71
N ASN A 145 4.47 0.94 -1.15
CA ASN A 145 4.91 1.94 -2.12
C ASN A 145 4.33 3.31 -1.73
N ALA A 146 5.18 4.19 -1.17
CA ALA A 146 4.75 5.50 -0.71
C ALA A 146 4.52 6.51 -1.83
N SER A 147 4.90 6.19 -3.07
CA SER A 147 4.74 7.06 -4.23
C SER A 147 3.28 7.23 -4.67
N PHE A 148 2.40 6.30 -4.32
CA PHE A 148 1.00 6.31 -4.73
C PHE A 148 0.05 6.06 -3.55
N PRO A 149 -1.15 6.68 -3.54
CA PRO A 149 -2.17 6.32 -2.56
C PRO A 149 -2.68 4.90 -2.82
N ILE A 150 -2.98 4.16 -1.76
CA ILE A 150 -3.75 2.92 -1.87
C ILE A 150 -5.24 3.29 -1.79
N VAL A 151 -5.98 3.05 -2.86
CA VAL A 151 -7.40 3.40 -2.98
C VAL A 151 -8.26 2.15 -2.83
N VAL A 152 -9.23 2.19 -1.92
CA VAL A 152 -10.08 1.04 -1.57
C VAL A 152 -11.55 1.44 -1.59
N ASP A 153 -12.34 0.81 -2.46
CA ASP A 153 -13.79 1.02 -2.56
C ASP A 153 -14.54 -0.17 -1.95
N VAL A 154 -15.36 0.08 -0.93
CA VAL A 154 -16.10 -0.96 -0.19
C VAL A 154 -17.57 -0.60 -0.05
N PRO A 155 -18.48 -1.58 0.09
CA PRO A 155 -19.88 -1.31 0.42
C PRO A 155 -20.03 -0.43 1.67
N ASP A 156 -21.08 0.37 1.68
CA ASP A 156 -21.42 1.23 2.82
C ASP A 156 -21.54 0.44 4.12
N GLY A 157 -21.05 1.03 5.22
CA GLY A 157 -21.01 0.40 6.54
C GLY A 157 -19.86 -0.57 6.76
N LEU A 158 -19.00 -0.82 5.76
CA LEU A 158 -17.67 -1.41 5.99
C LEU A 158 -16.62 -0.32 6.28
N GLU A 159 -15.62 -0.68 7.07
CA GLU A 159 -14.45 0.14 7.37
C GLU A 159 -13.21 -0.49 6.72
N VAL A 160 -12.22 0.35 6.41
CA VAL A 160 -10.90 -0.08 5.96
C VAL A 160 -9.86 0.28 7.02
N ARG A 161 -9.25 -0.74 7.61
CA ARG A 161 -8.07 -0.61 8.47
C ARG A 161 -6.84 -1.13 7.73
N TRP A 162 -5.66 -0.76 8.18
CA TRP A 162 -4.42 -1.27 7.59
C TRP A 162 -3.37 -1.56 8.65
N ARG A 163 -2.43 -2.43 8.30
CA ARG A 163 -1.29 -2.78 9.14
C ARG A 163 -0.03 -2.87 8.28
N LEU A 164 1.06 -2.26 8.75
CA LEU A 164 2.38 -2.42 8.12
C LEU A 164 3.04 -3.72 8.58
N TRP A 165 3.58 -4.47 7.63
CA TRP A 165 4.38 -5.66 7.84
C TRP A 165 5.79 -5.38 7.31
N LYS A 166 6.80 -5.61 8.14
CA LYS A 166 8.21 -5.55 7.76
C LYS A 166 8.75 -6.98 7.76
N ALA A 167 9.42 -7.39 6.69
CA ALA A 167 10.05 -8.70 6.65
C ALA A 167 11.30 -8.73 7.55
N GLU A 168 11.66 -9.93 7.99
CA GLU A 168 12.97 -10.19 8.57
C GLU A 168 14.07 -9.97 7.51
N ILE A 169 15.29 -9.64 7.95
CA ILE A 169 16.47 -9.54 7.05
C ILE A 169 16.93 -10.91 6.55
N THR A 170 16.65 -11.97 7.30
CA THR A 170 17.16 -13.31 7.03
C THR A 170 16.20 -14.06 6.12
N GLN A 171 16.69 -14.45 4.93
CA GLN A 171 16.02 -15.44 4.10
C GLN A 171 16.52 -16.83 4.49
N ARG A 172 15.64 -17.84 4.46
CA ARG A 172 15.97 -19.23 4.78
C ARG A 172 15.73 -20.10 3.55
N GLU A 173 16.65 -21.01 3.27
CA GLU A 173 16.49 -21.96 2.18
C GLU A 173 15.41 -23.00 2.52
N ALA A 174 14.60 -23.36 1.53
CA ALA A 174 13.65 -24.45 1.65
C ALA A 174 14.35 -25.81 1.47
N ILE A 175 13.81 -26.86 2.09
CA ILE A 175 14.31 -28.22 1.92
C ILE A 175 13.83 -28.76 0.57
N LYS A 176 14.78 -29.22 -0.25
CA LYS A 176 14.47 -30.00 -1.45
C LYS A 176 14.21 -31.46 -1.03
N LEU A 177 13.02 -31.98 -1.36
CA LEU A 177 12.69 -33.41 -1.26
C LEU A 177 13.22 -34.18 -2.47
#